data_AF-A0A7C3FQE8-F1
#
_entry.id   AF-A0A7C3FQE8-F1
#
_cell.length_a   1.000
_cell.length_b   1.000
_cell.length_c   1.000
_cell.angle_alpha   90.00
_cell.angle_beta   90.00
_cell.angle_gamma   90.00
#
_symmetry.space_group_name_H-M   'P 1'
#
loop_
_entity.id
_entity.type
_entity.pdbx_description
1 polymer ?
#
loop_
_entity_poly.entity_id
_entity_poly.type
_entity_poly.pdbx_seq_one_letter_code
_entity_poly.pdbx_strand_id
1 'polypeptide(L)'
;MAWKSLIVVFMGLCLFASSCYPELSVQQYDKLKEDLEKLDEKRVELEQEVASLSTELDVIKEKNTEVRTYIDFLVQLVSTQNTERLLQGEFDTSALVASKEKLLTSAERLKHSEIEYYLSLINPENEAETVGVYYKAIEICLKEIKQELAVKPNGQ
;
A
#
# COMPACT_ATOMS: atom_id res chain seq x y z
N MET A 1 -66.39 -22.23 54.09
CA MET A 1 -66.16 -20.89 53.49
C MET A 1 -64.69 -20.52 53.28
N ALA A 2 -63.71 -21.25 53.86
CA ALA A 2 -62.27 -20.97 53.69
C ALA A 2 -61.72 -21.23 52.26
N TRP A 3 -62.20 -22.27 51.57
CA TRP A 3 -61.72 -22.64 50.23
C TRP A 3 -61.97 -21.57 49.15
N LYS A 4 -63.10 -20.85 49.23
CA LYS A 4 -63.42 -19.76 48.29
C LYS A 4 -62.53 -18.53 48.49
N SER A 5 -62.05 -18.29 49.71
CA SER A 5 -61.15 -17.16 50.01
C SER A 5 -59.72 -17.44 49.54
N LEU A 6 -59.28 -18.70 49.59
CA LEU A 6 -57.93 -19.09 49.15
C LEU A 6 -57.75 -18.92 47.63
N ILE A 7 -58.79 -19.20 46.84
CA ILE A 7 -58.77 -19.02 45.37
C ILE A 7 -58.73 -17.54 44.99
N VAL A 8 -59.48 -16.68 45.70
CA VAL A 8 -59.52 -15.24 45.40
C VAL A 8 -58.18 -14.57 45.72
N VAL A 9 -57.52 -14.98 46.81
CA VAL A 9 -56.17 -14.48 47.15
C VAL A 9 -55.14 -14.97 46.13
N PHE A 10 -55.21 -16.24 45.69
CA PHE A 10 -54.29 -16.78 44.69
C PHE A 10 -54.47 -16.13 43.30
N MET A 11 -55.71 -15.91 42.85
CA MET A 11 -55.99 -15.16 41.62
C MET A 11 -55.55 -13.70 41.70
N GLY A 12 -55.75 -13.04 42.85
CA GLY A 12 -55.25 -11.68 43.07
C GLY A 12 -53.72 -11.62 42.97
N LEU A 13 -53.02 -12.56 43.61
CA LEU A 13 -51.56 -12.62 43.60
C LEU A 13 -50.99 -12.90 42.19
N CYS A 14 -51.64 -13.78 41.42
CA CYS A 14 -51.27 -14.04 40.02
C CYS A 14 -51.53 -12.83 39.10
N LEU A 15 -52.60 -12.06 39.33
CA LEU A 15 -52.88 -10.85 38.55
C LEU A 15 -51.92 -9.70 38.88
N PHE A 16 -51.52 -9.54 40.14
CA PHE A 16 -50.48 -8.58 40.52
C PHE A 16 -49.10 -8.98 39.98
N ALA A 17 -48.75 -10.27 40.02
CA ALA A 17 -47.52 -10.77 39.39
C ALA A 17 -47.50 -10.60 37.86
N SER A 18 -48.66 -10.60 37.20
CA SER A 18 -48.78 -10.39 35.75
C SER A 18 -48.63 -8.91 35.34
N SER A 19 -48.88 -7.97 36.27
CA SER A 19 -48.77 -6.52 36.02
C SER A 19 -47.35 -5.96 36.21
N CYS A 20 -46.41 -6.77 36.71
CA CYS A 20 -45.05 -6.37 37.06
C CYS A 20 -43.98 -6.90 36.09
N TYR A 21 -44.29 -6.99 34.78
CA TYR A 21 -43.30 -7.30 33.74
C TYR A 21 -43.12 -6.28 32.59
N PRO A 22 -43.60 -5.02 32.63
CA PRO A 22 -43.24 -4.05 31.59
C PRO A 22 -41.82 -3.48 31.79
N GLU A 23 -41.32 -3.36 33.03
CA GLU A 23 -39.99 -2.77 33.29
C GLU A 23 -38.83 -3.64 32.82
N LEU A 24 -38.93 -4.98 32.96
CA LEU A 24 -37.88 -5.89 32.49
C LEU A 24 -37.77 -5.89 30.95
N SER A 25 -38.91 -5.77 30.25
CA SER A 25 -38.92 -5.69 28.79
C SER A 25 -38.47 -4.33 28.26
N VAL A 26 -38.77 -3.24 28.97
CA VAL A 26 -38.27 -1.90 28.63
C VAL A 26 -36.76 -1.82 28.85
N GLN A 27 -36.24 -2.35 29.96
CA GLN A 27 -34.79 -2.42 30.20
C GLN A 27 -34.05 -3.28 29.14
N GLN A 28 -34.66 -4.38 28.69
CA GLN A 28 -34.12 -5.18 27.59
C GLN A 28 -34.12 -4.42 26.25
N TYR A 29 -35.15 -3.63 25.99
CA TYR A 29 -35.24 -2.78 24.81
C TYR A 29 -34.21 -1.65 24.83
N ASP A 30 -34.06 -0.96 25.96
CA ASP A 30 -33.06 0.11 26.14
C ASP A 30 -31.64 -0.45 25.97
N LYS A 31 -31.37 -1.63 26.53
CA LYS A 31 -30.08 -2.31 26.33
C LYS A 31 -29.84 -2.70 24.87
N LEU A 32 -30.85 -3.23 24.19
CA LEU A 32 -30.75 -3.55 22.77
C LEU A 32 -30.49 -2.30 21.93
N LYS A 33 -31.11 -1.17 22.28
CA LYS A 33 -30.87 0.11 21.61
C LYS A 33 -29.43 0.60 21.82
N GLU A 34 -28.92 0.52 23.04
CA GLU A 34 -27.53 0.87 23.35
C GLU A 34 -26.53 -0.04 22.60
N ASP A 35 -26.80 -1.35 22.53
CA ASP A 35 -25.97 -2.31 21.80
C ASP A 35 -26.00 -2.05 20.28
N LEU A 36 -27.16 -1.63 19.73
CA LEU A 36 -27.29 -1.21 18.33
C LEU A 36 -26.52 0.08 18.03
N GLU A 37 -26.60 1.07 18.90
CA GLU A 37 -25.83 2.32 18.77
C GLU A 37 -24.32 2.03 18.78
N LYS A 38 -23.84 1.19 19.71
CA LYS A 38 -22.43 0.75 19.75
C LYS A 38 -22.00 -0.04 18.53
N LEU A 39 -22.88 -0.88 17.98
CA LEU A 39 -22.60 -1.62 16.74
C LEU A 39 -22.51 -0.69 15.54
N ASP A 40 -23.36 0.33 15.48
CA ASP A 40 -23.33 1.34 14.41
C ASP A 40 -22.06 2.20 14.49
N GLU A 41 -21.65 2.63 15.68
CA GLU A 41 -20.37 3.32 15.90
C GLU A 41 -19.17 2.49 15.41
N LYS A 42 -19.12 1.21 15.80
CA LYS A 42 -18.06 0.29 15.33
C LYS A 42 -18.11 0.06 13.83
N ARG A 43 -19.30 0.00 13.24
CA ARG A 43 -19.47 -0.13 11.80
C ARG A 43 -18.88 1.09 11.09
N VAL A 44 -19.19 2.29 11.55
CA VAL A 44 -18.66 3.54 10.99
C VAL A 44 -17.13 3.61 11.11
N GLU A 45 -16.59 3.22 12.27
CA GLU A 45 -15.13 3.14 12.48
C GLU A 45 -14.46 2.17 11.49
N LEU A 46 -15.02 0.97 11.32
CA LEU A 46 -14.51 -0.01 10.36
C LEU A 46 -14.64 0.47 8.91
N GLU A 47 -15.74 1.14 8.55
CA GLU A 47 -15.91 1.73 7.21
C GLU A 47 -14.84 2.80 6.93
N GLN A 48 -14.49 3.61 7.93
CA GLN A 48 -13.41 4.60 7.84
C GLN A 48 -12.03 3.93 7.72
N GLU A 49 -11.76 2.88 8.50
CA GLU A 49 -10.50 2.13 8.43
C GLU A 49 -10.31 1.46 7.06
N VAL A 50 -11.36 0.83 6.52
CA VAL A 50 -11.33 0.22 5.18
C VAL A 50 -11.04 1.27 4.10
N ALA A 51 -11.63 2.47 4.20
CA ALA A 51 -11.37 3.56 3.26
C ALA A 51 -9.91 4.07 3.34
N SER A 52 -9.35 4.16 4.55
CA SER A 52 -7.94 4.53 4.76
C SER A 52 -7.01 3.48 4.14
N LEU A 53 -7.21 2.21 4.49
CA LEU A 53 -6.40 1.09 4.00
C LEU A 53 -6.47 0.96 2.47
N SER A 54 -7.64 1.20 1.87
CA SER A 54 -7.78 1.22 0.41
C SER A 54 -6.93 2.32 -0.22
N THR A 55 -6.91 3.51 0.37
CA THR A 55 -6.12 4.65 -0.12
C THR A 55 -4.63 4.35 0.01
N GLU A 56 -4.19 3.81 1.15
CA GLU A 56 -2.80 3.41 1.38
C GLU A 56 -2.36 2.32 0.39
N LEU A 57 -3.22 1.34 0.12
CA LEU A 57 -2.94 0.26 -0.84
C LEU A 57 -2.72 0.82 -2.26
N ASP A 58 -3.52 1.79 -2.69
CA ASP A 58 -3.38 2.38 -4.01
C ASP A 58 -2.07 3.18 -4.13
N VAL A 59 -1.68 3.92 -3.09
CA VAL A 59 -0.37 4.59 -3.02
C VAL A 59 0.78 3.57 -3.10
N ILE A 60 0.68 2.44 -2.39
CA ILE A 60 1.72 1.39 -2.43
C ILE A 60 1.84 0.79 -3.83
N LYS A 61 0.72 0.55 -4.53
CA LYS A 61 0.72 0.02 -5.90
C LYS A 61 1.36 0.98 -6.90
N GLU A 62 1.07 2.27 -6.76
CA GLU A 62 1.67 3.31 -7.61
C GLU A 62 3.19 3.31 -7.46
N LYS A 63 3.69 3.40 -6.22
CA LYS A 63 5.13 3.35 -5.92
C LYS A 63 5.80 2.06 -6.40
N ASN A 64 5.13 0.93 -6.26
CA ASN A 64 5.65 -0.35 -6.76
C ASN A 64 5.83 -0.31 -8.29
N THR A 65 4.89 0.31 -9.00
CA THR A 65 4.95 0.48 -10.46
C THR A 65 6.12 1.38 -10.85
N GLU A 66 6.36 2.47 -10.11
CA GLU A 66 7.50 3.37 -10.33
C GLU A 66 8.84 2.66 -10.09
N VAL A 67 8.99 1.99 -8.94
CA VAL A 67 10.18 1.19 -8.61
C VAL A 67 10.44 0.13 -9.68
N ARG A 68 9.39 -0.55 -10.14
CA ARG A 68 9.51 -1.56 -11.18
C ARG A 68 10.03 -0.98 -12.49
N THR A 69 9.59 0.22 -12.85
CA THR A 69 10.01 0.93 -14.06
C THR A 69 11.51 1.24 -14.02
N TYR A 70 12.03 1.69 -12.87
CA TYR A 70 13.48 1.85 -12.66
C TYR A 70 14.26 0.54 -12.70
N ILE A 71 13.74 -0.54 -12.10
CA ILE A 71 14.37 -1.86 -12.14
C ILE A 71 14.45 -2.39 -13.57
N ASP A 72 13.39 -2.28 -14.35
CA ASP A 72 13.36 -2.74 -15.73
C ASP A 72 14.36 -1.97 -16.62
N PHE A 73 14.53 -0.66 -16.37
CA PHE A 73 15.60 0.11 -17.00
C PHE A 73 17.00 -0.38 -16.59
N LEU A 74 17.25 -0.57 -15.28
CA LEU A 74 18.53 -1.06 -14.77
C LEU A 74 18.89 -2.43 -15.36
N VAL A 75 17.91 -3.34 -15.48
CA VAL A 75 18.12 -4.64 -16.12
C VAL A 75 18.58 -4.48 -17.57
N GLN A 76 17.98 -3.56 -18.32
CA GLN A 76 18.42 -3.28 -19.69
C GLN A 76 19.83 -2.67 -19.72
N LEU A 77 20.13 -1.72 -18.85
CA LEU A 77 21.44 -1.08 -18.77
C LEU A 77 22.54 -2.10 -18.43
N VAL A 78 22.34 -2.90 -17.39
CA VAL A 78 23.29 -3.94 -16.97
C VAL A 78 23.44 -5.02 -18.04
N SER A 79 22.39 -5.34 -18.80
CA SER A 79 22.47 -6.31 -19.90
C SER A 79 23.37 -5.88 -21.06
N THR A 80 23.76 -4.61 -21.12
CA THR A 80 24.78 -4.15 -22.08
C THR A 80 26.18 -4.63 -21.73
N GLN A 81 26.39 -5.06 -20.48
CA GLN A 81 27.70 -5.47 -19.99
C GLN A 81 27.84 -6.98 -19.97
N ASN A 82 29.05 -7.43 -20.29
CA ASN A 82 29.44 -8.82 -20.06
C ASN A 82 29.98 -8.97 -18.64
N THR A 83 29.31 -9.79 -17.82
CA THR A 83 29.67 -10.01 -16.42
C THR A 83 31.10 -10.55 -16.24
N GLU A 84 31.57 -11.42 -17.13
CA GLU A 84 32.93 -11.98 -17.06
C GLU A 84 33.99 -10.92 -17.35
N ARG A 85 33.74 -10.03 -18.31
CA ARG A 85 34.62 -8.89 -18.61
C ARG A 85 34.65 -7.89 -17.47
N LEU A 86 33.50 -7.56 -16.89
CA LEU A 86 33.41 -6.69 -15.72
C LEU A 86 34.20 -7.23 -14.52
N LEU A 87 34.15 -8.55 -14.27
CA LEU A 87 34.92 -9.19 -13.20
C LEU A 87 36.44 -9.12 -13.44
N GLN A 88 36.87 -8.97 -14.68
CA GLN A 88 38.26 -8.75 -15.08
C GLN A 88 38.64 -7.26 -15.10
N GLY A 89 37.71 -6.37 -14.75
CA GLY A 89 37.92 -4.92 -14.79
C GLY A 89 37.79 -4.30 -16.18
N GLU A 90 37.30 -5.06 -17.16
CA GLU A 90 37.04 -4.57 -18.51
C GLU A 90 35.59 -4.12 -18.67
N PHE A 91 35.40 -2.88 -19.12
CA PHE A 91 34.08 -2.34 -19.43
C PHE A 91 33.76 -2.47 -20.93
N ASP A 92 32.55 -2.90 -21.26
CA ASP A 92 32.13 -3.06 -22.65
C ASP A 92 31.50 -1.77 -23.19
N THR A 93 32.36 -0.80 -23.53
CA THR A 93 31.92 0.49 -24.06
C THR A 93 31.24 0.37 -25.41
N SER A 94 31.71 -0.53 -26.29
CA SER A 94 31.12 -0.71 -27.61
C SER A 94 29.69 -1.26 -27.51
N ALA A 95 29.44 -2.20 -26.61
CA ALA A 95 28.09 -2.71 -26.35
C ALA A 95 27.16 -1.63 -25.77
N LEU A 96 27.68 -0.77 -24.89
CA LEU A 96 26.92 0.37 -24.35
C LEU A 96 26.59 1.40 -25.43
N VAL A 97 27.56 1.79 -26.28
CA VAL A 97 27.32 2.69 -27.42
C VAL A 97 26.28 2.10 -28.38
N ALA A 98 26.38 0.81 -28.70
CA ALA A 98 25.42 0.14 -29.58
C ALA A 98 23.99 0.10 -28.99
N SER A 99 23.86 0.15 -27.67
CA SER A 99 22.58 0.11 -26.97
C SER A 99 21.98 1.48 -26.66
N LYS A 100 22.68 2.59 -26.97
CA LYS A 100 22.31 3.96 -26.60
C LYS A 100 20.85 4.31 -26.94
N GLU A 101 20.42 4.11 -28.18
CA GLU A 101 19.07 4.45 -28.63
C GLU A 101 17.98 3.66 -27.88
N LYS A 102 18.24 2.38 -27.61
CA LYS A 102 17.33 1.53 -26.84
C LYS A 102 17.24 2.00 -25.39
N LEU A 103 18.37 2.38 -24.80
CA LEU A 103 18.42 2.92 -23.44
C LEU A 103 17.70 4.26 -23.33
N LEU A 104 17.85 5.16 -24.32
CA LEU A 104 17.13 6.42 -24.38
C LEU A 104 15.61 6.20 -24.44
N THR A 105 15.15 5.30 -25.31
CA THR A 105 13.72 4.93 -25.41
C THR A 105 13.17 4.37 -24.08
N SER A 106 13.99 3.62 -23.34
CA SER A 106 13.59 3.11 -22.02
C SER A 106 13.64 4.19 -20.94
N ALA A 107 14.57 5.14 -21.03
CA ALA A 107 14.69 6.26 -20.09
C ALA A 107 13.50 7.22 -20.17
N GLU A 108 12.91 7.44 -21.36
CA GLU A 108 11.69 8.24 -21.53
C GLU A 108 10.54 7.76 -20.63
N ARG A 109 10.47 6.46 -20.37
CA ARG A 109 9.43 5.86 -19.51
C ARG A 109 9.63 6.17 -18.03
N LEU A 110 10.88 6.48 -17.62
CA LEU A 110 11.21 6.86 -16.26
C LEU A 110 10.74 8.29 -15.93
N LYS A 111 10.48 9.11 -16.96
CA LYS A 111 10.18 10.56 -16.83
C LYS A 111 11.26 11.32 -16.05
N HIS A 112 12.51 10.87 -16.14
CA HIS A 112 13.64 11.42 -15.39
C HIS A 112 14.69 11.99 -16.36
N SER A 113 14.56 13.29 -16.68
CA SER A 113 15.36 13.97 -17.71
C SER A 113 16.88 13.91 -17.49
N GLU A 114 17.32 13.75 -16.24
CA GLU A 114 18.75 13.60 -15.92
C GLU A 114 19.34 12.29 -16.48
N ILE A 115 18.57 11.19 -16.49
CA ILE A 115 19.03 9.91 -17.04
C ILE A 115 19.17 10.04 -18.56
N GLU A 116 18.18 10.63 -19.24
CA GLU A 116 18.24 10.93 -20.67
C GLU A 116 19.45 11.80 -21.02
N TYR A 117 19.69 12.85 -20.23
CA TYR A 117 20.85 13.73 -20.38
C TYR A 117 22.16 12.94 -20.30
N TYR A 118 22.36 12.13 -19.25
CA TYR A 118 23.59 11.34 -19.13
C TYR A 118 23.75 10.35 -20.27
N LEU A 119 22.69 9.63 -20.65
CA LEU A 119 22.73 8.70 -21.79
C LEU A 119 23.09 9.41 -23.10
N SER A 120 22.71 10.68 -23.27
CA SER A 120 23.08 11.47 -24.46
C SER A 120 24.61 11.69 -24.58
N LEU A 121 25.33 11.68 -23.45
CA LEU A 121 26.79 11.86 -23.39
C LEU A 121 27.58 10.60 -23.74
N ILE A 122 26.92 9.45 -23.94
CA ILE A 122 27.60 8.23 -24.43
C ILE A 122 28.29 8.54 -25.76
N ASN A 123 29.61 8.36 -25.78
CA ASN A 123 30.49 8.73 -26.89
C ASN A 123 31.53 7.63 -27.15
N PRO A 124 31.59 7.04 -28.37
CA PRO A 124 32.56 6.00 -28.71
C PRO A 124 34.02 6.45 -28.65
N GLU A 125 34.29 7.75 -28.72
CA GLU A 125 35.66 8.30 -28.68
C GLU A 125 36.13 8.62 -27.25
N ASN A 126 35.23 8.56 -26.27
CA ASN A 126 35.51 8.90 -24.88
C ASN A 126 35.06 7.78 -23.93
N GLU A 127 35.97 6.84 -23.70
CA GLU A 127 35.72 5.67 -22.85
C GLU A 127 35.39 6.08 -21.41
N ALA A 128 36.17 7.00 -20.82
CA ALA A 128 35.99 7.42 -19.44
C ALA A 128 34.64 8.10 -19.20
N GLU A 129 34.20 8.95 -20.14
CA GLU A 129 32.88 9.57 -20.09
C GLU A 129 31.77 8.54 -20.24
N THR A 130 31.90 7.61 -21.18
CA THR A 130 30.92 6.53 -21.42
C THR A 130 30.76 5.61 -20.19
N VAL A 131 31.87 5.26 -19.53
CA VAL A 131 31.86 4.50 -18.27
C VAL A 131 31.23 5.34 -17.15
N GLY A 132 31.56 6.63 -17.07
CA GLY A 132 30.98 7.56 -16.10
C GLY A 132 29.45 7.66 -16.22
N VAL A 133 28.94 7.77 -17.45
CA VAL A 133 27.51 7.79 -17.75
C VAL A 133 26.82 6.52 -17.24
N TYR A 134 27.41 5.36 -17.49
CA TYR A 134 26.85 4.08 -17.04
C TYR A 134 26.63 4.06 -15.52
N TYR A 135 27.66 4.39 -14.74
CA TYR A 135 27.55 4.40 -13.28
C TYR A 135 26.64 5.51 -12.78
N LYS A 136 26.59 6.66 -13.47
CA LYS A 136 25.74 7.77 -13.07
C LYS A 136 24.25 7.45 -13.27
N ALA A 137 23.90 6.79 -14.38
CA ALA A 137 22.55 6.29 -14.60
C ALA A 137 22.13 5.28 -13.51
N ILE A 138 23.04 4.36 -13.12
CA ILE A 138 22.79 3.43 -12.01
C ILE A 138 22.56 4.17 -10.69
N GLU A 139 23.42 5.13 -10.36
CA GLU A 139 23.33 5.92 -9.13
C GLU A 139 21.97 6.62 -9.02
N ILE A 140 21.51 7.27 -10.09
CA ILE A 140 20.23 7.96 -10.13
C ILE A 140 19.09 6.96 -9.92
N CYS A 141 19.05 5.84 -10.66
CA CYS A 141 17.99 4.84 -10.49
C CYS A 141 17.96 4.27 -9.06
N LEU A 142 19.11 3.99 -8.46
CA LEU A 142 19.17 3.49 -7.08
C LEU A 142 18.69 4.52 -6.07
N LYS A 143 18.96 5.80 -6.29
CA LYS A 143 18.46 6.89 -5.45
C LYS A 143 16.95 6.98 -5.50
N GLU A 144 16.36 6.94 -6.70
CA GLU A 144 14.91 7.00 -6.89
C GLU A 144 14.20 5.77 -6.31
N ILE A 145 14.73 4.56 -6.55
CA ILE A 145 14.21 3.33 -5.93
C ILE A 145 14.23 3.44 -4.41
N LYS A 146 15.33 3.93 -3.83
CA LYS A 146 15.45 4.08 -2.38
C LYS A 146 14.45 5.11 -1.84
N GLN A 147 14.22 6.20 -2.56
CA GLN A 147 13.26 7.23 -2.18
C GLN A 147 11.85 6.66 -2.14
N GLU A 148 11.42 5.95 -3.19
CA GLU A 148 10.09 5.36 -3.25
C GLU A 148 9.86 4.25 -2.20
N LEU A 149 10.90 3.47 -1.89
CA LEU A 149 10.83 2.45 -0.84
C LEU A 149 10.89 3.02 0.59
N ALA A 150 11.44 4.22 0.78
CA ALA A 150 11.61 4.83 2.10
C ALA A 150 10.32 5.47 2.65
N VAL A 151 9.34 5.75 1.80
CA VAL A 151 8.08 6.38 2.23
C VAL A 151 7.19 5.33 2.86
N LYS A 152 7.12 5.35 4.20
CA LYS A 152 6.13 4.56 4.95
C LYS A 152 4.70 4.99 4.55
N PRO A 153 3.75 4.06 4.39
CA PRO A 153 2.35 4.42 4.40
C PRO A 153 2.06 5.13 5.74
N ASN A 154 1.30 6.23 5.69
CA ASN A 154 0.94 7.01 6.88
C ASN A 154 0.11 6.14 7.83
N GLY A 155 0.78 5.40 8.71
CA GLY A 155 0.15 4.50 9.66
C GLY A 155 1.05 3.97 10.77
N GLN A 156 2.39 4.21 10.75
CA GLN A 156 3.33 3.85 11.85
C GLN A 156 4.60 4.71 11.95
#